data_AF-A0A557PDB7-F1
#
_entry.id   AF-A0A557PDB7-F1
#
_cell.length_a   1.000
_cell.length_b   1.000
_cell.length_c   1.000
_cell.angle_alpha   90.00
_cell.angle_beta   90.00
_cell.angle_gamma   90.00
#
_symmetry.space_group_name_H-M   'P 1'
#
loop_
_entity.id
_entity.type
_entity.pdbx_description
1 polymer ?
#
loop_
_entity_poly.entity_id
_entity_poly.type
_entity_poly.pdbx_seq_one_letter_code
_entity_poly.pdbx_strand_id
1 'polypeptide(L)'
;MKKQSGFSLLELIIVIVVISLIAVIALPKYLNIVEEAKKSSVEGVAAGYAAAVLSARSQWEVNRRPKKQSGRSNYNYVELDGSPLWLTDNEASGLSGYLNGYPMSVREGNSEYTTTITNEGCVLLMEYLLQNPPLTQSVDVAQQDKSENVRYLAKAQSNTCIYFQQEGAKHSFTYEMKTGRVTVNLQP
;
A
#
# COMPACT_ATOMS: atom_id res chain seq x y z
N MET A 1 10.17 62.57 23.46
CA MET A 1 10.97 61.39 23.06
C MET A 1 10.49 60.19 23.88
N LYS A 2 9.85 59.19 23.26
CA LYS A 2 9.45 57.96 23.97
C LYS A 2 10.70 57.12 24.22
N LYS A 3 11.00 56.79 25.48
CA LYS A 3 12.07 55.84 25.81
C LYS A 3 11.67 54.47 25.27
N GLN A 4 12.41 53.94 24.30
CA GLN A 4 12.32 52.52 23.96
C GLN A 4 12.94 51.72 25.12
N SER A 5 12.14 50.92 25.82
CA SER A 5 12.67 49.88 26.70
C SER A 5 13.23 48.77 25.81
N GLY A 6 14.55 48.70 25.68
CA GLY A 6 15.21 47.57 25.05
C GLY A 6 15.03 46.30 25.87
N PHE A 7 15.09 45.15 25.20
CA PHE A 7 15.06 43.82 25.82
C PHE A 7 16.27 43.63 26.74
N SER A 8 16.09 43.05 27.93
CA SER A 8 17.21 42.74 28.83
C SER A 8 17.94 41.47 28.39
N LEU A 9 19.27 41.46 28.50
CA LEU A 9 20.10 40.28 28.19
C LEU A 9 19.66 39.05 29.02
N LEU A 10 19.30 39.27 30.28
CA LEU A 10 18.84 38.21 31.18
C LEU A 10 17.49 37.63 30.73
N GLU A 11 16.62 38.46 30.18
CA GLU A 11 15.30 38.07 29.70
C GLU A 11 15.43 37.15 28.47
N LEU A 12 16.38 37.42 27.59
CA LEU A 12 16.70 36.54 26.47
C LEU A 12 17.28 35.19 26.94
N ILE A 13 18.17 35.22 27.94
CA ILE A 13 18.81 34.00 28.48
C ILE A 13 17.78 33.06 29.12
N ILE A 14 16.81 33.60 29.87
CA ILE A 14 15.77 32.78 30.49
C ILE A 14 14.92 32.10 29.42
N VAL A 15 14.57 32.80 28.35
CA VAL A 15 13.76 32.24 27.25
C VAL A 15 14.47 31.05 26.59
N ILE A 16 15.76 31.17 26.26
CA ILE A 16 16.51 30.07 25.63
C ILE A 16 16.67 28.87 26.57
N VAL A 17 16.86 29.08 27.87
CA VAL A 17 16.98 28.00 28.86
C VAL A 17 15.67 27.25 28.99
N VAL A 18 14.54 27.97 29.08
CA VAL A 18 13.21 27.36 29.18
C VAL A 18 12.87 26.57 27.92
N ILE A 19 13.09 27.12 26.71
CA ILE A 19 12.87 26.40 25.44
C ILE A 19 13.72 25.13 25.38
N SER A 20 14.97 25.20 25.83
CA SER A 20 15.88 24.04 25.84
C SER A 20 15.37 22.92 26.74
N LEU A 21 14.88 23.25 27.94
CA LEU A 21 14.35 22.26 28.88
C LEU A 21 13.09 21.57 28.32
N ILE A 22 12.18 22.34 27.72
CA ILE A 22 10.95 21.80 27.12
C ILE A 22 11.29 20.90 25.92
N ALA A 23 12.26 21.27 25.09
CA ALA A 23 12.67 20.46 23.95
C ALA A 23 13.20 19.08 24.36
N VAL A 24 13.99 19.00 25.43
CA VAL A 24 14.56 17.74 25.93
C VAL A 24 13.48 16.76 26.37
N ILE A 25 12.42 17.22 27.04
CA ILE A 25 11.33 16.35 27.49
C ILE A 25 10.35 15.98 26.37
N ALA A 26 10.17 16.85 25.37
CA ALA A 26 9.18 16.66 24.31
C ALA A 26 9.67 15.73 23.19
N LEU A 27 10.97 15.81 22.84
CA LEU A 27 11.54 15.06 21.72
C LEU A 27 11.34 13.52 21.78
N PRO A 28 11.61 12.81 22.90
CA PRO A 28 11.44 11.36 22.92
C PRO A 28 9.97 10.94 22.75
N LYS A 29 9.04 11.71 23.31
CA LYS A 29 7.60 11.46 23.14
C LYS A 29 7.16 11.69 21.69
N TYR A 30 7.66 12.74 21.05
CA TYR A 30 7.37 13.05 19.65
C TYR A 30 7.80 11.91 18.72
N LEU A 31 9.01 11.36 18.91
CA LEU A 31 9.52 10.26 18.09
C LEU A 31 8.65 9.00 18.21
N ASN A 32 8.21 8.65 19.43
CA ASN A 32 7.32 7.50 19.64
C ASN A 32 5.96 7.68 18.93
N ILE A 33 5.36 8.88 19.01
CA ILE A 33 4.08 9.17 18.35
C ILE A 33 4.22 9.07 16.82
N VAL A 34 5.33 9.57 16.27
CA VAL A 34 5.60 9.47 14.83
C VAL A 34 5.73 8.01 14.39
N GLU A 35 6.38 7.16 15.18
CA GLU A 35 6.51 5.74 14.86
C GLU A 35 5.16 4.99 14.96
N GLU A 36 4.39 5.24 16.01
CA GLU A 36 3.03 4.70 16.14
C GLU A 36 2.11 5.14 15.00
N ALA A 37 2.25 6.40 14.55
CA ALA A 37 1.50 6.92 13.41
C ALA A 37 1.88 6.21 12.10
N LYS A 38 3.16 5.89 11.88
CA LYS A 38 3.60 5.13 10.70
C LYS A 38 3.02 3.72 10.71
N LYS A 39 3.09 3.03 11.85
CA LYS A 39 2.49 1.71 12.04
C LYS A 39 0.99 1.72 11.74
N SER A 40 0.26 2.65 12.35
CA SER A 40 -1.19 2.79 12.15
C SER A 40 -1.55 3.10 10.70
N SER A 41 -0.74 3.89 10.01
CA SER A 41 -0.91 4.18 8.58
C SER A 41 -0.83 2.91 7.72
N VAL A 42 0.16 2.03 7.97
CA VAL A 42 0.28 0.75 7.24
C VAL A 42 -0.89 -0.18 7.54
N GLU A 43 -1.31 -0.27 8.80
CA GLU A 43 -2.49 -1.04 9.18
C GLU A 43 -3.76 -0.52 8.49
N GLY A 44 -3.92 0.81 8.39
CA GLY A 44 -5.05 1.44 7.72
C GLY A 44 -5.08 1.15 6.22
N VAL A 45 -3.95 1.28 5.52
CA VAL A 45 -3.87 0.95 4.09
C VAL A 45 -4.11 -0.53 3.85
N ALA A 46 -3.51 -1.40 4.66
CA ALA A 46 -3.70 -2.85 4.54
C ALA A 46 -5.15 -3.28 4.79
N ALA A 47 -5.84 -2.67 5.76
CA ALA A 47 -7.26 -2.91 6.02
C ALA A 47 -8.14 -2.46 4.85
N GLY A 48 -7.87 -1.28 4.29
CA GLY A 48 -8.54 -0.79 3.08
C GLY A 48 -8.32 -1.72 1.88
N TYR A 49 -7.10 -2.21 1.70
CA TYR A 49 -6.76 -3.15 0.64
C TYR A 49 -7.48 -4.49 0.83
N ALA A 50 -7.55 -5.02 2.05
CA ALA A 50 -8.29 -6.24 2.36
C ALA A 50 -9.79 -6.09 2.07
N ALA A 51 -10.38 -4.93 2.41
CA ALA A 51 -11.76 -4.62 2.10
C ALA A 51 -11.99 -4.54 0.58
N ALA A 52 -11.09 -3.93 -0.17
CA ALA A 52 -11.16 -3.85 -1.63
C ALA A 52 -11.08 -5.24 -2.31
N VAL A 53 -10.15 -6.09 -1.86
CA VAL A 53 -10.02 -7.48 -2.31
C VAL A 53 -11.33 -8.26 -2.09
N LEU A 54 -11.92 -8.13 -0.91
CA LEU A 54 -13.20 -8.77 -0.59
C LEU A 54 -14.36 -8.18 -1.40
N SER A 55 -14.36 -6.88 -1.66
CA SER A 55 -15.35 -6.21 -2.51
C SER A 55 -15.32 -6.77 -3.94
N ALA A 56 -14.12 -6.84 -4.55
CA ALA A 56 -13.93 -7.41 -5.88
C ALA A 56 -14.46 -8.85 -5.96
N ARG A 57 -14.11 -9.68 -4.97
CA ARG A 57 -14.59 -11.07 -4.89
C ARG A 57 -16.11 -11.13 -4.71
N SER A 58 -16.67 -10.29 -3.85
CA SER A 58 -18.11 -10.25 -3.59
C SER A 58 -18.89 -9.89 -4.85
N GLN A 59 -18.43 -8.88 -5.59
CA GLN A 59 -19.04 -8.49 -6.85
C GLN A 59 -18.95 -9.60 -7.91
N TRP A 60 -17.82 -10.30 -7.98
CA TRP A 60 -17.66 -11.46 -8.86
C TRP A 60 -18.67 -12.58 -8.55
N GLU A 61 -18.86 -12.90 -7.26
CA GLU A 61 -19.86 -13.89 -6.82
C GLU A 61 -21.29 -13.45 -7.16
N VAL A 62 -21.63 -12.18 -6.90
CA VAL A 62 -22.96 -11.60 -7.21
C VAL A 62 -23.23 -11.62 -8.71
N ASN A 63 -22.22 -11.35 -9.53
CA ASN A 63 -22.31 -11.42 -10.99
C ASN A 63 -22.37 -12.85 -11.54
N ARG A 64 -22.53 -13.86 -10.67
CA ARG A 64 -22.59 -15.29 -11.01
C ARG A 64 -21.29 -15.84 -11.59
N ARG A 65 -20.15 -15.39 -11.05
CA ARG A 65 -18.81 -15.85 -11.41
C ARG A 65 -18.50 -15.69 -12.91
N PRO A 66 -18.58 -14.46 -13.46
CA PRO A 66 -18.29 -14.24 -14.86
C PRO A 66 -16.85 -14.66 -15.19
N LYS A 67 -16.71 -15.25 -16.37
CA LYS A 67 -15.43 -15.55 -16.99
C LYS A 67 -15.29 -14.77 -18.29
N LYS A 68 -14.07 -14.34 -18.62
CA LYS A 68 -13.74 -13.64 -19.87
C LYS A 68 -12.68 -14.42 -20.63
N GLN A 69 -12.81 -14.45 -21.95
CA GLN A 69 -11.88 -15.17 -22.81
C GLN A 69 -10.51 -14.48 -22.81
N SER A 70 -9.46 -15.28 -22.66
CA SER A 70 -8.07 -14.90 -22.90
C SER A 70 -7.38 -16.03 -23.66
N GLY A 71 -6.86 -15.73 -24.83
CA GLY A 71 -6.40 -16.76 -25.77
C GLY A 71 -7.53 -17.74 -26.11
N ARG A 72 -7.33 -19.03 -25.76
CA ARG A 72 -8.27 -20.14 -26.06
C ARG A 72 -9.13 -20.57 -24.86
N SER A 73 -8.97 -19.91 -23.71
CA SER A 73 -9.58 -20.31 -22.45
C SER A 73 -10.38 -19.16 -21.83
N ASN A 74 -11.30 -19.49 -20.92
CA ASN A 74 -12.08 -18.51 -20.17
C ASN A 74 -11.62 -18.48 -18.72
N TYR A 75 -11.33 -17.29 -18.20
CA TYR A 75 -10.81 -17.09 -16.84
C TYR A 75 -11.69 -16.16 -16.03
N ASN A 76 -11.69 -16.32 -14.70
CA ASN A 76 -12.45 -15.48 -13.78
C ASN A 76 -12.11 -13.98 -13.97
N TYR A 77 -13.16 -13.18 -14.11
CA TYR A 77 -13.05 -11.75 -14.42
C TYR A 77 -14.11 -10.97 -13.65
N VAL A 78 -13.79 -9.75 -13.22
CA VAL A 78 -14.78 -8.80 -12.69
C VAL A 78 -14.40 -7.38 -13.10
N GLU A 79 -15.39 -6.50 -13.18
CA GLU A 79 -15.18 -5.07 -13.38
C GLU A 79 -15.63 -4.33 -12.11
N LEU A 80 -14.68 -3.93 -11.28
CA LEU A 80 -14.92 -3.24 -10.01
C LEU A 80 -14.81 -1.73 -10.24
N ASP A 81 -15.93 -1.02 -10.21
CA ASP A 81 -15.96 0.45 -10.38
C ASP A 81 -15.25 0.96 -11.65
N GLY A 82 -15.35 0.18 -12.74
CA GLY A 82 -14.68 0.48 -14.01
C GLY A 82 -13.25 -0.06 -14.12
N SER A 83 -12.70 -0.62 -13.05
CA SER A 83 -11.41 -1.32 -13.02
C SER A 83 -11.58 -2.77 -13.48
N PRO A 84 -11.07 -3.16 -14.65
CA PRO A 84 -11.17 -4.53 -15.14
C PRO A 84 -10.11 -5.41 -14.45
N LEU A 85 -10.55 -6.42 -13.70
CA LEU A 85 -9.69 -7.27 -12.89
C LEU A 85 -9.75 -8.72 -13.37
N TRP A 86 -8.57 -9.31 -13.56
CA TRP A 86 -8.41 -10.75 -13.63
C TRP A 86 -8.36 -11.32 -12.22
N LEU A 87 -9.12 -12.40 -12.01
CA LEU A 87 -9.21 -13.06 -10.72
C LEU A 87 -8.54 -14.43 -10.76
N THR A 88 -8.15 -14.92 -9.60
CA THR A 88 -7.65 -16.28 -9.44
C THR A 88 -8.66 -17.30 -9.97
N ASP A 89 -8.17 -18.24 -10.77
CA ASP A 89 -8.91 -19.35 -11.34
C ASP A 89 -8.12 -20.63 -11.09
N ASN A 90 -8.65 -21.51 -10.25
CA ASN A 90 -7.99 -22.76 -9.85
C ASN A 90 -7.93 -23.80 -10.98
N GLU A 91 -8.66 -23.57 -12.08
CA GLU A 91 -8.58 -24.35 -13.31
C GLU A 91 -7.42 -23.88 -14.21
N ALA A 92 -6.83 -22.72 -13.94
CA ALA A 92 -5.69 -22.22 -14.70
C ALA A 92 -4.40 -23.00 -14.37
N SER A 93 -3.57 -23.21 -15.40
CA SER A 93 -2.27 -23.88 -15.26
C SER A 93 -1.39 -23.14 -14.24
N GLY A 94 -0.91 -23.86 -13.23
CA GLY A 94 -0.06 -23.28 -12.17
C GLY A 94 -0.82 -22.66 -10.99
N LEU A 95 -2.16 -22.61 -11.03
CA LEU A 95 -2.99 -22.09 -9.95
C LEU A 95 -3.77 -23.18 -9.19
N SER A 96 -3.33 -24.43 -9.29
CA SER A 96 -3.92 -25.52 -8.50
C SER A 96 -3.85 -25.20 -7.00
N GLY A 97 -5.00 -25.33 -6.32
CA GLY A 97 -5.14 -25.03 -4.90
C GLY A 97 -5.28 -23.54 -4.54
N TYR A 98 -5.45 -22.66 -5.52
CA TYR A 98 -5.88 -21.28 -5.28
C TYR A 98 -7.38 -21.24 -5.03
N LEU A 99 -7.83 -20.35 -4.16
CA LEU A 99 -9.24 -20.02 -4.05
C LEU A 99 -9.65 -19.14 -5.23
N ASN A 100 -10.85 -19.35 -5.76
CA ASN A 100 -11.35 -18.58 -6.91
C ASN A 100 -11.83 -17.19 -6.51
N GLY A 101 -11.67 -16.25 -7.44
CA GLY A 101 -12.31 -14.95 -7.37
C GLY A 101 -11.53 -13.85 -6.64
N TYR A 102 -10.24 -14.06 -6.35
CA TYR A 102 -9.40 -13.03 -5.75
C TYR A 102 -8.60 -12.26 -6.80
N PRO A 103 -8.46 -10.93 -6.68
CA PRO A 103 -7.71 -10.13 -7.65
C PRO A 103 -6.28 -10.63 -7.85
N MET A 104 -5.88 -10.83 -9.10
CA MET A 104 -4.55 -11.33 -9.47
C MET A 104 -3.79 -10.35 -10.37
N SER A 105 -4.48 -9.69 -11.29
CA SER A 105 -3.90 -8.64 -12.12
C SER A 105 -4.98 -7.71 -12.66
N VAL A 106 -4.56 -6.52 -13.08
CA VAL A 106 -5.42 -5.58 -13.80
C VAL A 106 -5.38 -5.92 -15.28
N ARG A 107 -6.54 -5.89 -15.94
CA ARG A 107 -6.66 -6.10 -17.39
C ARG A 107 -6.59 -4.75 -18.11
N GLU A 108 -5.38 -4.22 -18.27
CA GLU A 108 -5.19 -3.03 -19.09
C GLU A 108 -5.42 -3.35 -20.58
N GLY A 109 -6.45 -2.74 -21.17
CA GLY A 109 -6.83 -2.94 -22.57
C GLY A 109 -7.13 -4.42 -22.92
N ASN A 110 -6.28 -5.00 -23.77
CA ASN A 110 -6.37 -6.39 -24.23
C ASN A 110 -5.38 -7.34 -23.54
N SER A 111 -4.80 -6.92 -22.40
CA SER A 111 -3.87 -7.76 -21.64
C SER A 111 -4.47 -9.13 -21.32
N GLU A 112 -3.73 -10.17 -21.69
CA GLU A 112 -4.13 -11.55 -21.46
C GLU A 112 -4.07 -11.93 -19.98
N TYR A 113 -4.80 -12.97 -19.62
CA TYR A 113 -4.70 -13.62 -18.31
C TYR A 113 -3.28 -14.15 -18.10
N THR A 114 -2.66 -13.76 -16.99
CA THR A 114 -1.32 -14.22 -16.61
C THR A 114 -1.34 -14.84 -15.23
N THR A 115 -0.58 -15.91 -15.05
CA THR A 115 -0.33 -16.54 -13.75
C THR A 115 0.99 -16.09 -13.14
N THR A 116 1.75 -15.26 -13.86
CA THR A 116 3.00 -14.66 -13.40
C THR A 116 2.70 -13.25 -12.90
N ILE A 117 3.04 -12.99 -11.64
CA ILE A 117 2.90 -11.68 -11.01
C ILE A 117 4.23 -10.93 -11.20
N THR A 118 4.15 -9.68 -11.65
CA THR A 118 5.29 -8.78 -11.79
C THR A 118 5.24 -7.70 -10.72
N ASN A 119 6.39 -7.06 -10.43
CA ASN A 119 6.44 -5.92 -9.51
C ASN A 119 5.48 -4.82 -9.97
N GLU A 120 5.43 -4.56 -11.27
CA GLU A 120 4.49 -3.61 -11.88
C GLU A 120 3.03 -4.04 -11.71
N GLY A 121 2.72 -5.33 -11.86
CA GLY A 121 1.37 -5.84 -11.60
C GLY A 121 0.91 -5.59 -10.16
N CYS A 122 1.82 -5.65 -9.19
CA CYS A 122 1.51 -5.27 -7.81
C CYS A 122 1.26 -3.77 -7.64
N VAL A 123 1.97 -2.91 -8.39
CA VAL A 123 1.70 -1.45 -8.43
C VAL A 123 0.29 -1.21 -8.96
N LEU A 124 -0.06 -1.80 -10.09
CA LEU A 124 -1.39 -1.68 -10.69
C LEU A 124 -2.49 -2.20 -9.77
N LEU A 125 -2.29 -3.32 -9.08
CA LEU A 125 -3.27 -3.81 -8.11
C LEU A 125 -3.50 -2.82 -6.97
N MET A 126 -2.47 -2.14 -6.48
CA MET A 126 -2.64 -1.09 -5.47
C MET A 126 -3.47 0.06 -6.01
N GLU A 127 -3.18 0.50 -7.24
CA GLU A 127 -3.83 1.63 -7.89
C GLU A 127 -5.31 1.37 -8.20
N TYR A 128 -5.64 0.17 -8.70
CA TYR A 128 -6.97 -0.14 -9.20
C TYR A 128 -7.92 -0.75 -8.15
N LEU A 129 -7.39 -1.30 -7.05
CA LEU A 129 -8.23 -1.83 -5.96
C LEU A 129 -8.66 -0.74 -4.97
N LEU A 130 -7.80 0.24 -4.70
CA LEU A 130 -8.10 1.29 -3.73
C LEU A 130 -8.74 2.49 -4.41
N GLN A 131 -9.77 3.05 -3.77
CA GLN A 131 -10.45 4.27 -4.25
C GLN A 131 -9.58 5.53 -4.18
N ASN A 132 -8.62 5.56 -3.25
CA ASN A 132 -7.62 6.61 -3.13
C ASN A 132 -6.27 5.97 -2.85
N PRO A 133 -5.62 5.42 -3.90
CA PRO A 133 -4.42 4.63 -3.74
C PRO A 133 -3.25 5.53 -3.30
N PRO A 134 -2.42 5.09 -2.34
CA PRO A 134 -1.18 5.78 -2.07
C PRO A 134 -0.22 5.62 -3.26
N LEU A 135 0.57 6.66 -3.53
CA LEU A 135 1.59 6.61 -4.58
C LEU A 135 2.55 5.45 -4.33
N THR A 136 2.57 4.52 -5.29
CA THR A 136 3.30 3.25 -5.19
C THR A 136 4.17 3.08 -6.44
N GLN A 137 5.40 2.60 -6.25
CA GLN A 137 6.32 2.30 -7.34
C GLN A 137 6.90 0.89 -7.21
N SER A 138 7.38 0.31 -8.31
CA SER A 138 8.11 -0.96 -8.26
C SER A 138 9.40 -0.83 -7.46
N VAL A 139 9.81 -1.90 -6.76
CA VAL A 139 11.14 -1.99 -6.14
C VAL A 139 12.31 -1.92 -7.13
N ASP A 140 12.06 -2.19 -8.41
CA ASP A 140 13.09 -2.17 -9.46
C ASP A 140 13.44 -0.75 -9.93
N VAL A 141 12.64 0.26 -9.55
CA VAL A 141 12.91 1.66 -9.89
C VAL A 141 14.23 2.07 -9.24
N ALA A 142 15.16 2.57 -10.06
CA ALA A 142 16.45 3.04 -9.58
C ALA A 142 16.26 4.17 -8.56
N GLN A 143 17.13 4.26 -7.56
CA GLN A 143 16.94 5.18 -6.44
C GLN A 143 16.83 6.65 -6.87
N GLN A 144 17.50 7.02 -7.97
CA GLN A 144 17.46 8.36 -8.57
C GLN A 144 16.14 8.69 -9.27
N ASP A 145 15.38 7.66 -9.67
CA ASP A 145 14.11 7.78 -10.40
C ASP A 145 12.89 7.62 -9.46
N LYS A 146 13.14 7.32 -8.18
CA LYS A 146 12.07 7.27 -7.18
C LYS A 146 11.55 8.67 -6.91
N SER A 147 10.25 8.85 -7.07
CA SER A 147 9.61 10.14 -6.75
C SER A 147 9.70 10.40 -5.24
N GLU A 148 9.97 11.65 -4.86
CA GLU A 148 10.03 12.07 -3.46
C GLU A 148 8.71 11.80 -2.69
N ASN A 149 7.59 11.68 -3.41
CA ASN A 149 6.26 11.49 -2.84
C ASN A 149 5.82 10.02 -2.77
N VAL A 150 6.68 9.07 -3.12
CA VAL A 150 6.37 7.64 -3.06
C VAL A 150 6.14 7.22 -1.62
N ARG A 151 4.97 6.62 -1.37
CA ARG A 151 4.60 6.13 -0.04
C ARG A 151 4.92 4.66 0.12
N TYR A 152 4.75 3.87 -0.95
CA TYR A 152 4.99 2.43 -0.95
C TYR A 152 5.88 1.97 -2.11
N LEU A 153 6.67 0.93 -1.88
CA LEU A 153 7.30 0.15 -2.93
C LEU A 153 6.66 -1.23 -3.03
N ALA A 154 6.33 -1.66 -4.24
CA ALA A 154 5.71 -2.95 -4.51
C ALA A 154 6.74 -3.97 -5.03
N LYS A 155 6.69 -5.18 -4.48
CA LYS A 155 7.48 -6.33 -4.89
C LYS A 155 6.60 -7.55 -5.04
N ALA A 156 6.64 -8.18 -6.21
CA ALA A 156 6.08 -9.49 -6.45
C ALA A 156 7.04 -10.58 -5.96
N GLN A 157 6.48 -11.58 -5.28
CA GLN A 157 7.20 -12.78 -4.88
C GLN A 157 6.28 -13.99 -5.02
N SER A 158 6.53 -14.81 -6.05
CA SER A 158 5.73 -15.99 -6.40
C SER A 158 4.24 -15.68 -6.58
N ASN A 159 3.44 -15.81 -5.53
CA ASN A 159 1.97 -15.62 -5.50
C ASN A 159 1.54 -14.46 -4.58
N THR A 160 2.50 -13.64 -4.15
CA THR A 160 2.29 -12.55 -3.20
C THR A 160 2.76 -11.22 -3.76
N CYS A 161 2.05 -10.15 -3.40
CA CYS A 161 2.50 -8.78 -3.52
C CYS A 161 2.88 -8.25 -2.14
N ILE A 162 4.11 -7.78 -1.99
CA ILE A 162 4.64 -7.20 -0.75
C ILE A 162 4.79 -5.69 -0.98
N TYR A 163 4.20 -4.90 -0.09
CA TYR A 163 4.22 -3.44 -0.15
C TYR A 163 5.01 -2.88 1.04
N PHE A 164 6.13 -2.22 0.77
CA PHE A 164 7.04 -1.65 1.77
C PHE A 164 6.81 -0.15 1.93
N GLN A 165 6.60 0.32 3.15
CA GLN A 165 6.46 1.75 3.43
C GLN A 165 7.82 2.46 3.33
N GLN A 166 7.90 3.59 2.62
CA GLN A 166 9.15 4.36 2.48
C GLN A 166 9.53 5.14 3.75
N GLU A 167 8.58 5.79 4.41
CA GLU A 167 8.85 6.65 5.57
C GLU A 167 9.15 5.87 6.88
N GLY A 168 8.82 4.58 6.90
CA GLY A 168 9.07 3.66 8.00
C GLY A 168 9.69 2.38 7.46
N ALA A 169 10.97 2.45 7.06
CA ALA A 169 11.78 1.50 6.26
C ALA A 169 11.77 0.01 6.67
N LYS A 170 10.86 -0.38 7.55
CA LYS A 170 10.72 -1.67 8.20
C LYS A 170 9.26 -2.19 8.25
N HIS A 171 8.26 -1.37 7.93
CA HIS A 171 6.87 -1.79 7.90
C HIS A 171 6.44 -2.19 6.49
N SER A 172 5.67 -3.26 6.40
CA SER A 172 5.12 -3.73 5.14
C SER A 172 3.78 -4.43 5.35
N PHE A 173 3.04 -4.61 4.27
CA PHE A 173 1.95 -5.58 4.26
C PHE A 173 2.03 -6.44 3.01
N THR A 174 1.53 -7.66 3.13
CA THR A 174 1.58 -8.69 2.09
C THR A 174 0.16 -9.08 1.71
N TYR A 175 -0.12 -9.05 0.41
CA TYR A 175 -1.31 -9.64 -0.18
C TYR A 175 -0.97 -11.00 -0.80
N GLU A 176 -1.64 -12.05 -0.36
CA GLU A 176 -1.53 -13.40 -0.92
C GLU A 176 -2.71 -13.70 -1.83
N MET A 177 -2.45 -13.86 -3.13
CA MET A 177 -3.51 -14.12 -4.12
C MET A 177 -4.16 -15.49 -3.95
N LYS A 178 -3.39 -16.49 -3.49
CA LYS A 178 -3.87 -17.87 -3.30
C LYS A 178 -5.07 -17.95 -2.35
N THR A 179 -5.05 -17.17 -1.28
CA THR A 179 -6.06 -17.20 -0.23
C THR A 179 -6.90 -15.93 -0.17
N GLY A 180 -6.47 -14.86 -0.84
CA GLY A 180 -7.02 -13.52 -0.73
C GLY A 180 -6.65 -12.80 0.57
N ARG A 181 -5.72 -13.34 1.35
CA ARG A 181 -5.37 -12.82 2.67
C ARG A 181 -4.43 -11.62 2.56
N VAL A 182 -4.71 -10.60 3.37
CA VAL A 182 -3.78 -9.50 3.62
C VAL A 182 -3.19 -9.65 5.01
N THR A 183 -1.87 -9.55 5.13
CA THR A 183 -1.15 -9.69 6.41
C THR A 183 -0.23 -8.49 6.60
N VAL A 184 -0.30 -7.86 7.77
CA VAL A 184 0.55 -6.73 8.13
C VAL A 184 1.81 -7.24 8.83
N ASN A 185 2.97 -6.74 8.42
CA ASN A 185 4.27 -7.06 8.99
C ASN A 185 4.91 -5.78 9.53
N LEU A 186 4.89 -5.63 10.85
CA LEU A 186 5.40 -4.46 11.54
C LEU A 186 6.64 -4.86 12.33
N GLN A 187 7.75 -4.20 12.06
CA GLN A 187 8.92 -4.33 12.93
C GLN A 187 8.77 -3.44 14.17
N PRO A 188 9.33 -3.87 15.31
CA PRO A 188 9.41 -3.07 16.53
C PRO A 188 10.44 -1.95 16.43
#